data_AF-A0A954Y7T5-F1
#
_entry.id   AF-A0A954Y7T5-F1
#
_cell.length_a   1.000
_cell.length_b   1.000
_cell.length_c   1.000
_cell.angle_alpha   90.00
_cell.angle_beta   90.00
_cell.angle_gamma   90.00
#
_symmetry.space_group_name_H-M   'P 1'
#
loop_
_entity.id
_entity.type
_entity.pdbx_description
1 polymer ?
#
loop_
_entity_poly.entity_id
_entity_poly.type
_entity_poly.pdbx_seq_one_letter_code
_entity_poly.pdbx_strand_id
1 'polypeptide(L)'
;MRSQVRGATQSAWQIVAASSADLLREQQVDLWDSGKQSGDSTLHVPYNGPALRSSQEVYWRVRSWDEQDRPSSWSPIARFTMGMLYERDWRAQWIVAPWQTESVLMRKSFRVRPGLKRAVAHVCGLGHFEMSLNGRKSGDGLLAPGWTKYNRTCLYETHEITQLLEQGENVVGLVLGDGMYHTERR
;
A
#
# COMPACT_ATOMS: atom_id res chain seq x y z
N MET A 1 17.62 -12.08 -9.56
CA MET A 1 19.04 -11.79 -9.91
C MET A 1 19.26 -12.05 -11.39
N ARG A 2 20.21 -11.37 -12.02
CA ARG A 2 20.59 -11.59 -13.43
C ARG A 2 22.11 -11.65 -13.52
N SER A 3 22.65 -12.68 -14.17
CA SER A 3 24.09 -12.88 -14.39
C SER A 3 24.35 -13.25 -15.85
N GLN A 4 25.53 -12.90 -16.36
CA GLN A 4 26.03 -13.35 -17.67
C GLN A 4 26.85 -14.64 -17.55
N VAL A 5 27.19 -15.07 -16.33
CA VAL A 5 28.01 -16.25 -16.06
C VAL A 5 27.13 -17.38 -15.54
N ARG A 6 27.35 -18.60 -16.05
CA ARG A 6 26.66 -19.81 -15.60
C ARG A 6 27.17 -20.21 -14.21
N GLY A 7 26.25 -20.57 -13.32
CA GLY A 7 26.58 -21.03 -11.97
C GLY A 7 26.93 -19.90 -10.99
N ALA A 8 26.61 -18.65 -11.33
CA ALA A 8 26.78 -17.52 -10.41
C ALA A 8 25.90 -17.68 -9.18
N THR A 9 26.46 -17.39 -8.01
CA THR A 9 25.77 -17.52 -6.71
C THR A 9 25.79 -16.20 -5.94
N GLN A 10 24.86 -16.03 -5.01
CA GLN A 10 24.89 -14.93 -4.06
C GLN A 10 25.66 -15.37 -2.81
N SER A 11 26.66 -14.59 -2.40
CA SER A 11 27.42 -14.80 -1.17
C SER A 11 27.03 -13.86 -0.03
N ALA A 12 26.50 -12.68 -0.38
CA ALA A 12 26.02 -11.69 0.59
C ALA A 12 24.98 -10.76 -0.06
N TRP A 13 24.29 -9.99 0.78
CA TRP A 13 23.29 -9.00 0.37
C TRP A 13 23.29 -7.79 1.30
N GLN A 14 22.74 -6.68 0.82
CA GLN A 14 22.48 -5.49 1.62
C GLN A 14 21.19 -4.84 1.15
N ILE A 15 20.30 -4.56 2.09
CA ILE A 15 19.06 -3.82 1.87
C ILE A 15 19.19 -2.48 2.58
N VAL A 16 18.83 -1.41 1.87
CA VAL A 16 18.64 -0.08 2.46
C VAL A 16 17.21 0.39 2.23
N ALA A 17 16.62 1.01 3.23
CA ALA A 17 15.28 1.56 3.21
C ALA A 17 15.25 2.97 3.83
N ALA A 18 14.49 3.88 3.23
CA ALA A 18 14.36 5.26 3.67
C ALA A 18 12.92 5.78 3.51
N SER A 19 12.61 6.88 4.19
CA SER A 19 11.31 7.55 4.14
C SER A 19 11.05 8.32 2.83
N SER A 20 12.10 8.56 2.03
CA SER A 20 11.98 9.18 0.70
C SER A 20 12.98 8.59 -0.30
N ALA A 21 12.65 8.68 -1.59
CA ALA A 21 13.56 8.28 -2.65
C ALA A 21 14.81 9.17 -2.74
N ASP A 22 14.69 10.46 -2.38
CA ASP A 22 15.79 11.42 -2.43
C ASP A 22 16.90 11.07 -1.43
N LEU A 23 16.53 10.67 -0.21
CA LEU A 23 17.49 10.17 0.77
C LEU A 23 18.35 9.03 0.19
N LEU A 24 17.73 8.03 -0.46
CA LEU A 24 18.48 6.93 -1.06
C LEU A 24 19.38 7.37 -2.23
N ARG A 25 18.98 8.39 -3.01
CA ARG A 25 19.81 8.97 -4.08
C ARG A 25 21.03 9.68 -3.50
N GLU A 26 20.85 10.37 -2.38
CA GLU A 26 21.90 11.07 -1.63
C GLU A 26 22.71 10.13 -0.71
N GLN A 27 22.46 8.82 -0.77
CA GLN A 27 23.11 7.80 0.06
C GLN A 27 22.87 7.98 1.57
N GLN A 28 21.76 8.61 1.93
CA GLN A 28 21.27 8.72 3.30
C GLN A 28 20.18 7.66 3.57
N VAL A 29 20.16 7.13 4.79
CA VAL A 29 19.26 6.04 5.19
C VAL A 29 18.73 6.34 6.59
N ASP A 30 17.43 6.61 6.70
CA ASP A 30 16.77 6.99 7.95
C ASP A 30 15.85 5.91 8.53
N LEU A 31 15.54 4.85 7.77
CA LEU A 31 14.76 3.71 8.27
C LEU A 31 15.65 2.51 8.55
N TRP A 32 16.29 1.93 7.54
CA TRP A 32 17.03 0.68 7.77
C TRP A 32 18.17 0.51 6.80
N ASP A 33 19.37 0.26 7.33
CA ASP A 33 20.49 -0.31 6.58
C ASP A 33 20.83 -1.64 7.23
N SER A 34 20.73 -2.74 6.48
CA SER A 34 21.13 -4.05 6.98
C SER A 34 22.64 -4.18 7.17
N GLY A 35 23.44 -3.30 6.56
CA GLY A 35 24.83 -3.57 6.27
C GLY A 35 24.99 -4.77 5.33
N LYS A 36 26.23 -5.16 5.05
CA LYS A 36 26.52 -6.38 4.28
C LYS A 36 26.23 -7.61 5.16
N GLN A 37 25.24 -8.38 4.77
CA GLN A 37 24.83 -9.62 5.44
C GLN A 37 25.30 -10.82 4.61
N SER A 38 26.07 -11.71 5.22
CA SER A 38 26.54 -12.93 4.56
C SER A 38 25.38 -13.92 4.36
N GLY A 39 25.44 -14.68 3.26
CA GLY A 39 24.50 -15.74 2.94
C GLY A 39 23.77 -15.57 1.61
N ASP A 40 23.05 -16.61 1.25
CA ASP A 40 22.32 -16.77 -0.02
C ASP A 40 20.82 -16.47 0.12
N SER A 41 20.39 -15.96 1.27
CA SER A 41 19.01 -15.57 1.51
C SER A 41 18.56 -14.49 0.54
N THR A 42 17.50 -14.78 -0.21
CA THR A 42 16.97 -13.91 -1.29
C THR A 42 15.47 -13.69 -1.21
N LEU A 43 14.78 -14.45 -0.35
CA LEU A 43 13.33 -14.45 -0.19
C LEU A 43 12.98 -14.29 1.28
N HIS A 44 11.88 -13.59 1.54
CA HIS A 44 11.31 -13.41 2.89
C HIS A 44 12.30 -12.89 3.95
N VAL A 45 13.29 -12.09 3.55
CA VAL A 45 14.18 -11.40 4.49
C VAL A 45 13.34 -10.37 5.27
N PRO A 46 13.20 -10.52 6.60
CA PRO A 46 12.35 -9.62 7.39
C PRO A 46 13.01 -8.24 7.51
N TYR A 47 12.19 -7.21 7.43
CA TYR A 47 12.61 -5.85 7.76
C TYR A 47 13.03 -5.79 9.24
N ASN A 48 14.21 -5.23 9.50
CA ASN A 48 14.80 -5.16 10.84
C ASN A 48 15.19 -3.73 11.26
N GLY A 49 14.46 -2.73 10.74
CA GLY A 49 14.59 -1.34 11.16
C GLY A 49 13.55 -0.93 12.22
N PRO A 50 13.43 0.38 12.52
CA PRO A 50 12.41 0.91 13.43
C PRO A 50 10.99 0.57 12.97
N ALA A 51 10.07 0.46 13.93
CA ALA A 51 8.67 0.17 13.66
C ALA A 51 8.07 1.16 12.65
N LEU A 52 7.46 0.62 11.59
CA LEU A 52 6.78 1.40 10.57
C LEU A 52 5.41 1.86 11.07
N ARG A 53 4.93 2.98 10.51
CA ARG A 53 3.66 3.62 10.90
C ARG A 53 2.58 3.41 9.85
N SER A 54 1.32 3.58 10.25
CA SER A 54 0.18 3.54 9.33
C SER A 54 0.31 4.55 8.20
N SER A 55 -0.05 4.12 6.99
CA SER A 55 0.06 4.91 5.75
C SER A 55 1.48 5.42 5.42
N GLN A 56 2.52 4.92 6.09
CA GLN A 56 3.90 5.32 5.82
C GLN A 56 4.38 4.76 4.49
N GLU A 57 4.98 5.62 3.67
CA GLU A 57 5.71 5.21 2.48
C GLU A 57 7.13 4.82 2.84
N VAL A 58 7.61 3.74 2.24
CA VAL A 58 8.96 3.23 2.41
C VAL A 58 9.56 3.01 1.03
N TYR A 59 10.71 3.61 0.80
CA TYR A 59 11.53 3.41 -0.40
C TYR A 59 12.68 2.50 -0.03
N TRP A 60 13.02 1.57 -0.90
CA TRP A 60 14.11 0.63 -0.65
C TRP A 60 14.83 0.24 -1.92
N ARG A 61 16.05 -0.27 -1.74
CA ARG A 61 16.84 -0.90 -2.80
C ARG A 61 17.74 -1.96 -2.19
N VAL A 62 18.19 -2.89 -3.02
CA VAL A 62 19.03 -4.01 -2.61
C VAL A 62 20.23 -4.14 -3.55
N ARG A 63 21.35 -4.62 -3.03
CA ARG A 63 22.48 -5.12 -3.81
C ARG A 63 22.94 -6.46 -3.25
N SER A 64 23.63 -7.23 -4.08
CA SER A 64 24.17 -8.55 -3.70
C SER A 64 25.67 -8.62 -4.01
N TRP A 65 26.34 -9.60 -3.42
CA TRP A 65 27.73 -9.94 -3.73
C TRP A 65 27.78 -11.33 -4.39
N ASP A 66 28.69 -11.50 -5.34
CA ASP A 66 29.00 -12.80 -5.94
C ASP A 66 29.99 -13.60 -5.09
N GLU A 67 30.31 -14.82 -5.51
CA GLU A 67 31.25 -15.70 -4.81
C GLU A 67 32.71 -15.19 -4.77
N GLN A 68 33.07 -14.16 -5.55
CA GLN A 68 34.37 -13.48 -5.48
C GLN A 68 34.33 -12.19 -4.66
N ASP A 69 33.28 -12.02 -3.86
CA ASP A 69 33.04 -10.85 -3.03
C ASP A 69 32.93 -9.53 -3.81
N ARG A 70 32.44 -9.58 -5.06
CA ARG A 70 32.20 -8.39 -5.87
C ARG A 70 30.76 -7.94 -5.74
N PRO A 71 30.51 -6.66 -5.38
CA PRO A 71 29.15 -6.13 -5.27
C PRO A 71 28.53 -5.92 -6.66
N SER A 72 27.22 -6.19 -6.76
CA SER A 72 26.39 -5.71 -7.85
C SER A 72 26.20 -4.19 -7.77
N SER A 73 25.73 -3.60 -8.86
CA SER A 73 25.03 -2.32 -8.75
C SER A 73 23.81 -2.44 -7.84
N TRP A 74 23.38 -1.32 -7.26
CA TRP A 74 22.09 -1.27 -6.58
C TRP A 74 20.95 -1.55 -7.56
N SER A 75 19.90 -2.22 -7.07
CA SER A 75 18.62 -2.27 -7.78
C SER A 75 18.06 -0.86 -8.00
N PRO A 76 17.13 -0.68 -8.96
CA PRO A 76 16.26 0.48 -8.96
C PRO A 76 15.61 0.67 -7.58
N ILE A 77 15.31 1.92 -7.21
CA ILE A 77 14.55 2.21 -6.00
C ILE A 77 13.12 1.70 -6.20
N ALA A 78 12.73 0.75 -5.36
CA ALA A 78 11.36 0.27 -5.25
C ALA A 78 10.69 0.93 -4.04
N ARG A 79 9.36 0.79 -3.93
CA ARG A 79 8.60 1.35 -2.82
C ARG A 79 7.44 0.45 -2.42
N PHE A 80 7.02 0.60 -1.17
CA PHE A 80 5.74 0.11 -0.68
C PHE A 80 5.11 1.17 0.25
N THR A 81 3.83 1.02 0.56
CA THR A 81 3.14 1.86 1.54
C THR A 81 2.45 0.96 2.55
N MET A 82 2.64 1.24 3.83
CA MET A 82 1.92 0.55 4.89
C MET A 82 0.43 0.84 4.78
N GLY A 83 -0.40 -0.14 5.09
CA GLY A 83 -1.83 0.11 5.30
C GLY A 83 -2.10 0.83 6.64
N MET A 84 -3.34 0.78 7.08
CA MET A 84 -3.74 1.07 8.46
C MET A 84 -3.36 -0.12 9.36
N LEU A 85 -2.44 0.10 10.29
CA LEU A 85 -1.87 -0.94 11.17
C LEU A 85 -2.72 -1.17 12.42
N TYR A 86 -3.39 -0.13 12.92
CA TYR A 86 -4.19 -0.20 14.13
C TYR A 86 -5.57 0.45 13.91
N GLU A 87 -6.58 -0.06 14.62
CA GLU A 87 -7.93 0.52 14.61
C GLU A 87 -7.93 2.00 15.00
N ARG A 88 -7.14 2.36 16.03
CA ARG A 88 -6.98 3.75 16.50
C ARG A 88 -6.45 4.74 15.46
N ASP A 89 -5.85 4.25 14.37
CA ASP A 89 -5.33 5.12 13.32
C ASP A 89 -6.47 5.57 12.38
N TRP A 90 -7.60 4.85 12.38
CA TRP A 90 -8.78 5.25 11.64
C TRP A 90 -9.44 6.47 12.29
N ARG A 91 -9.64 7.51 11.48
CA ARG A 91 -10.44 8.70 11.85
C ARG A 91 -11.86 8.66 11.26
N ALA A 92 -12.12 7.69 10.38
CA ALA A 92 -13.42 7.48 9.78
C ALA A 92 -14.36 6.78 10.77
N GLN A 93 -15.66 6.91 10.53
CA GLN A 93 -16.70 6.18 11.25
C GLN A 93 -17.51 5.37 10.25
N TRP A 94 -18.09 4.27 10.72
CA TRP A 94 -19.06 3.52 9.95
C TRP A 94 -20.25 4.40 9.60
N ILE A 95 -20.63 4.37 8.32
CA ILE A 95 -21.82 5.06 7.80
C ILE A 95 -22.73 4.04 7.14
N VAL A 96 -24.03 4.25 7.25
CA VAL A 96 -25.07 3.39 6.68
C VAL A 96 -26.19 4.26 6.12
N ALA A 97 -26.80 3.83 5.01
CA ALA A 97 -28.02 4.48 4.56
C ALA A 97 -29.17 4.13 5.52
N PRO A 98 -30.04 5.08 5.88
CA PRO A 98 -31.14 4.80 6.80
C PRO A 98 -32.31 4.05 6.16
N TRP A 99 -32.21 3.67 4.88
CA TRP A 99 -33.21 2.91 4.13
C TRP A 99 -32.58 1.65 3.51
N GLN A 100 -33.37 0.59 3.34
CA GLN A 100 -32.95 -0.62 2.65
C GLN A 100 -33.12 -0.46 1.13
N THR A 101 -32.06 -0.75 0.38
CA THR A 101 -32.04 -0.87 -1.07
C THR A 101 -30.98 -1.89 -1.47
N GLU A 102 -31.13 -2.51 -2.64
CA GLU A 102 -30.20 -3.54 -3.14
C GLU A 102 -28.79 -2.99 -3.39
N SER A 103 -28.66 -1.69 -3.67
CA SER A 103 -27.38 -1.01 -3.81
C SER A 103 -27.46 0.42 -3.32
N VAL A 104 -26.53 0.79 -2.44
CA VAL A 104 -26.49 2.13 -1.84
C VAL A 104 -25.44 2.97 -2.57
N LEU A 105 -25.87 4.11 -3.11
CA LEU A 105 -24.99 5.13 -3.66
C LEU A 105 -24.72 6.20 -2.61
N MET A 106 -23.45 6.41 -2.26
CA MET A 106 -23.01 7.47 -1.35
C MET A 106 -22.07 8.42 -2.07
N ARG A 107 -22.14 9.72 -1.74
CA ARG A 107 -21.22 10.72 -2.26
C ARG A 107 -20.85 11.77 -1.23
N LYS A 108 -19.65 12.33 -1.37
CA LYS A 108 -19.20 13.49 -0.58
C LYS A 108 -18.31 14.39 -1.42
N SER A 109 -18.59 15.69 -1.40
CA SER A 109 -17.67 16.69 -1.94
C SER A 109 -16.62 17.10 -0.91
N PHE A 110 -15.43 17.43 -1.38
CA PHE A 110 -14.34 17.95 -0.56
C PHE A 110 -13.39 18.79 -1.41
N ARG A 111 -12.61 19.66 -0.75
CA ARG A 111 -11.69 20.57 -1.42
C ARG A 111 -10.24 20.15 -1.23
N VAL A 112 -9.49 20.04 -2.33
CA VAL A 112 -8.05 19.80 -2.35
C VAL A 112 -7.32 21.14 -2.49
N ARG A 113 -6.37 21.40 -1.58
CA ARG A 113 -5.53 22.61 -1.59
C ARG A 113 -4.41 22.48 -2.65
N PRO A 114 -3.88 23.61 -3.15
CA PRO A 114 -2.69 23.59 -4.00
C PRO A 114 -1.52 22.86 -3.32
N GLY A 115 -0.66 22.22 -4.12
CA GLY A 115 0.54 21.53 -3.63
C GLY A 115 0.32 20.10 -3.14
N LEU A 116 -0.79 19.45 -3.54
CA LEU A 116 -0.98 18.02 -3.31
C LEU A 116 0.16 17.23 -3.98
N LYS A 117 0.97 16.54 -3.19
CA LYS A 117 2.02 15.65 -3.70
C LYS A 117 1.51 14.23 -3.90
N ARG A 118 0.66 13.78 -2.97
CA ARG A 118 0.16 12.41 -2.91
C ARG A 118 -1.13 12.33 -2.11
N ALA A 119 -2.05 11.46 -2.52
CA ALA A 119 -3.27 11.10 -1.81
C ALA A 119 -3.50 9.59 -1.88
N VAL A 120 -3.91 9.02 -0.74
CA VAL A 120 -4.23 7.61 -0.59
C VAL A 120 -5.57 7.51 0.11
N ALA A 121 -6.44 6.61 -0.37
CA ALA A 121 -7.69 6.28 0.28
C ALA A 121 -7.63 4.88 0.88
N HIS A 122 -8.00 4.74 2.15
CA HIS A 122 -8.23 3.45 2.79
C HIS A 122 -9.74 3.26 2.95
N VAL A 123 -10.30 2.20 2.39
CA VAL A 123 -11.75 1.98 2.34
C VAL A 123 -12.08 0.59 2.86
N CYS A 124 -12.90 0.55 3.91
CA CYS A 124 -13.46 -0.68 4.45
C CYS A 124 -14.98 -0.63 4.22
N GLY A 125 -15.49 -1.56 3.41
CA GLY A 125 -16.92 -1.74 3.17
C GLY A 125 -17.37 -3.10 3.69
N LEU A 126 -18.51 -3.15 4.38
CA LEU A 126 -19.18 -4.41 4.70
C LEU A 126 -20.04 -4.82 3.51
N GLY A 127 -19.76 -5.98 2.93
CA GLY A 127 -20.30 -6.37 1.63
C GLY A 127 -19.28 -6.07 0.54
N HIS A 128 -19.73 -5.49 -0.58
CA HIS A 128 -18.83 -5.04 -1.63
C HIS A 128 -18.94 -3.54 -1.86
N PHE A 129 -17.84 -2.93 -2.31
CA PHE A 129 -17.87 -1.54 -2.74
C PHE A 129 -17.15 -1.32 -4.08
N GLU A 130 -17.58 -0.28 -4.78
CA GLU A 130 -16.82 0.35 -5.85
C GLU A 130 -16.66 1.85 -5.53
N MET A 131 -15.41 2.33 -5.52
CA MET A 131 -15.11 3.74 -5.29
C MET A 131 -14.79 4.45 -6.59
N SER A 132 -15.31 5.67 -6.75
CA SER A 132 -14.95 6.59 -7.83
C SER A 132 -14.59 7.97 -7.29
N LEU A 133 -13.64 8.63 -7.96
CA LEU A 133 -13.23 10.00 -7.70
C LEU A 133 -13.44 10.80 -8.99
N ASN A 134 -14.22 11.88 -8.91
CA ASN A 134 -14.55 12.75 -10.04
C ASN A 134 -15.06 11.97 -11.27
N GLY A 135 -15.93 10.98 -11.01
CA GLY A 135 -16.52 10.12 -12.05
C GLY A 135 -15.60 9.03 -12.60
N ARG A 136 -14.35 8.94 -12.16
CA ARG A 136 -13.39 7.89 -12.57
C ARG A 136 -13.27 6.83 -11.48
N LYS A 137 -13.40 5.55 -11.86
CA LYS A 137 -13.23 4.42 -10.94
C LYS A 137 -11.81 4.42 -10.34
N SER A 138 -11.73 4.12 -9.04
CA SER A 138 -10.47 4.00 -8.32
C SER A 138 -10.05 2.54 -8.21
N GLY A 139 -9.02 2.16 -8.97
CA GLY A 139 -8.55 0.77 -9.07
C GLY A 139 -9.34 -0.07 -10.08
N ASP A 140 -8.87 -1.30 -10.29
CA ASP A 140 -9.44 -2.30 -11.19
C ASP A 140 -10.16 -3.45 -10.46
N GLY A 141 -10.18 -3.40 -9.11
CA GLY A 141 -10.83 -4.38 -8.26
C GLY A 141 -12.30 -4.59 -8.63
N LEU A 142 -12.70 -5.86 -8.63
CA LEU A 142 -14.08 -6.33 -8.71
C LEU A 142 -14.39 -7.07 -7.41
N LEU A 143 -15.54 -6.77 -6.80
CA LEU A 143 -15.99 -7.40 -5.54
C LEU A 143 -15.05 -7.14 -4.34
N ALA A 144 -14.40 -5.98 -4.32
CA ALA A 144 -13.64 -5.48 -3.17
C ALA A 144 -14.51 -5.39 -1.90
N PRO A 145 -14.00 -5.65 -0.68
CA PRO A 145 -12.61 -5.97 -0.33
C PRO A 145 -12.33 -7.49 -0.21
N GLY A 146 -13.28 -8.34 -0.60
CA GLY A 146 -13.23 -9.80 -0.42
C GLY A 146 -14.02 -10.31 0.79
N TRP A 147 -14.32 -11.61 0.79
CA TRP A 147 -15.17 -12.24 1.79
C TRP A 147 -14.37 -12.78 2.99
N THR A 148 -14.75 -12.37 4.19
CA THR A 148 -14.24 -12.86 5.47
C THR A 148 -15.37 -13.03 6.47
N LYS A 149 -15.09 -13.64 7.64
CA LYS A 149 -16.01 -13.63 8.79
C LYS A 149 -16.07 -12.22 9.36
N TYR A 150 -17.08 -11.44 8.98
CA TYR A 150 -17.10 -9.99 9.22
C TYR A 150 -17.17 -9.62 10.70
N ASN A 151 -17.69 -10.52 11.56
CA ASN A 151 -17.68 -10.35 13.02
C ASN A 151 -16.29 -10.58 13.67
N ARG A 152 -15.29 -11.02 12.90
CA ARG A 152 -13.90 -11.23 13.34
C ARG A 152 -12.94 -10.31 12.61
N THR A 153 -13.08 -10.20 11.30
CA THR A 153 -12.15 -9.47 10.44
C THR A 153 -12.94 -8.77 9.36
N CYS A 154 -12.66 -7.48 9.15
CA CYS A 154 -13.14 -6.73 7.99
C CYS A 154 -11.91 -6.30 7.18
N LEU A 155 -11.82 -6.78 5.93
CA LEU A 155 -10.77 -6.34 5.03
C LEU A 155 -11.04 -4.90 4.56
N TYR A 156 -9.97 -4.17 4.29
CA TYR A 156 -10.04 -2.86 3.66
C TYR A 156 -9.05 -2.81 2.51
N GLU A 157 -9.33 -1.98 1.52
CA GLU A 157 -8.41 -1.73 0.42
C GLU A 157 -7.74 -0.37 0.53
N THR A 158 -6.59 -0.26 -0.11
CA THR A 158 -5.80 0.97 -0.19
C THR A 158 -5.63 1.36 -1.64
N HIS A 159 -6.12 2.54 -2.00
CA HIS A 159 -6.03 3.07 -3.36
C HIS A 159 -5.11 4.28 -3.41
N GLU A 160 -4.20 4.29 -4.38
CA GLU A 160 -3.53 5.51 -4.80
C GLU A 160 -4.52 6.32 -5.64
N ILE A 161 -4.91 7.50 -5.16
CA ILE A 161 -5.92 8.35 -5.80
C ILE A 161 -5.37 9.71 -6.26
N THR A 162 -4.07 9.97 -6.12
CA THR A 162 -3.42 11.24 -6.46
C THR A 162 -3.79 11.72 -7.86
N GLN A 163 -3.71 10.83 -8.85
CA GLN A 163 -3.98 11.15 -10.26
C GLN A 163 -5.48 11.34 -10.57
N LEU A 164 -6.36 10.95 -9.65
CA LEU A 164 -7.80 11.10 -9.80
C LEU A 164 -8.31 12.45 -9.28
N LEU A 165 -7.49 13.14 -8.49
CA LEU A 165 -7.83 14.40 -7.83
C LEU A 165 -7.39 15.62 -8.65
N GLU A 166 -8.13 16.70 -8.46
CA GLU A 166 -7.87 18.01 -9.05
C GLU A 166 -7.69 19.05 -7.95
N GLN A 167 -7.03 20.17 -8.25
CA GLN A 167 -7.01 21.30 -7.31
C GLN A 167 -8.40 21.93 -7.23
N GLY A 168 -8.91 22.17 -6.02
CA GLY A 168 -10.25 22.71 -5.81
C GLY A 168 -11.27 21.64 -5.44
N GLU A 169 -12.49 21.77 -5.94
CA GLU A 169 -13.60 20.87 -5.59
C GLU A 169 -13.44 19.49 -6.23
N ASN A 170 -13.62 18.45 -5.42
CA ASN A 170 -13.58 17.06 -5.83
C ASN A 170 -14.78 16.33 -5.22
N VAL A 171 -15.18 15.21 -5.83
CA VAL A 171 -16.25 14.36 -5.33
C VAL A 171 -15.77 12.93 -5.27
N VAL A 172 -15.95 12.31 -4.09
CA VAL A 172 -15.88 10.85 -3.94
C VAL A 172 -17.28 10.27 -4.03
N GLY A 173 -17.41 9.17 -4.77
CA GLY A 173 -18.59 8.33 -4.86
C GLY A 173 -18.27 6.90 -4.43
N LEU A 174 -19.22 6.26 -3.73
CA LEU A 174 -19.17 4.85 -3.40
C LEU A 174 -20.48 4.20 -3.84
N VAL A 175 -20.36 3.08 -4.56
CA VAL A 175 -21.46 2.13 -4.76
C VAL A 175 -21.24 0.99 -3.78
N LEU A 176 -22.22 0.71 -2.93
CA LEU A 176 -22.19 -0.40 -1.99
C LEU A 176 -23.21 -1.46 -2.41
N GLY A 177 -22.77 -2.70 -2.44
CA GLY A 177 -23.63 -3.87 -2.61
C GLY A 177 -23.58 -4.77 -1.38
N ASP A 178 -24.68 -5.44 -1.09
CA ASP A 178 -24.85 -6.32 0.08
C ASP A 178 -23.76 -7.40 0.19
N GLY A 179 -23.30 -7.91 -0.95
CA GLY A 179 -22.25 -8.94 -1.03
C GLY A 179 -22.52 -10.13 -0.09
N MET A 180 -21.45 -10.73 0.42
CA MET A 180 -21.56 -11.87 1.34
C MET A 180 -21.82 -11.46 2.80
N TYR A 181 -21.87 -10.15 3.08
CA TYR A 181 -22.22 -9.64 4.42
C TYR A 181 -23.68 -9.93 4.77
N HIS A 182 -24.58 -9.89 3.77
CA HIS A 182 -25.98 -10.26 3.95
C HIS A 182 -26.15 -11.72 4.39
N THR A 183 -25.28 -12.61 3.92
CA THR A 183 -25.36 -14.06 4.22
C THR A 183 -24.95 -14.38 5.65
N GLU A 184 -23.97 -13.68 6.23
CA GLU A 184 -23.51 -13.90 7.61
C GLU A 184 -24.40 -13.25 8.68
N ARG A 185 -25.33 -12.37 8.28
CA ARG A 185 -26.31 -11.77 9.20
C ARG A 185 -27.52 -12.69 9.49
N ARG A 186 -27.69 -13.77 8.73
CA ARG A 186 -28.73 -14.79 8.95
C ARG A 186 -28.19 -15.94 9.79
#